data_AF-A0A940V8Z4-F1
#
_entry.id   AF-A0A940V8Z4-F1
#
_cell.length_a   1.000
_cell.length_b   1.000
_cell.length_c   1.000
_cell.angle_alpha   90.00
_cell.angle_beta   90.00
_cell.angle_gamma   90.00
#
_symmetry.space_group_name_H-M   'P 1'
#
loop_
_entity.id
_entity.type
_entity.pdbx_description
1 polymer ?
#
loop_
_entity_poly.entity_id
_entity_poly.type
_entity_poly.pdbx_seq_one_letter_code
_entity_poly.pdbx_strand_id
1 'polypeptide(L)'
;IRLYRSAPLQLLYRTTIKAGYTSGMTLFLVAASCFFGFVVARDMLSILVVDLLSELNAGKYLMIFILQMVFLVLGMVLEAAPIIFGFMPTFMPLIVLSGIDQVHWGVLFVVNMGLGMIVPPIALNLFISTQIAEVRYGQAVRASVPFMLIMAVNIALVAVFPKIALIGPHLLFGYPMK
;
A
#
# COMPACT_ATOMS: atom_id res chain seq x y z
N ILE A 1 -8.44 10.40 33.25
CA ILE A 1 -7.66 9.13 33.39
C ILE A 1 -8.05 8.40 34.70
N ARG A 2 -9.34 8.15 34.96
CA ARG A 2 -9.81 7.39 36.17
C ARG A 2 -10.77 6.23 35.83
N LEU A 3 -11.01 5.97 34.55
CA LEU A 3 -12.00 4.98 34.08
C LEU A 3 -11.52 3.52 34.09
N TYR A 4 -10.25 3.24 34.38
CA TYR A 4 -9.69 1.87 34.30
C TYR A 4 -9.66 1.09 35.62
N ARG A 5 -10.04 1.69 36.76
CA ARG A 5 -9.80 1.07 38.08
C ARG A 5 -10.89 0.10 38.55
N SER A 6 -11.96 -0.11 37.78
CA SER A 6 -13.11 -0.92 38.20
C SER A 6 -13.78 -1.66 37.05
N ALA A 7 -13.03 -2.17 36.07
CA ALA A 7 -13.61 -3.08 35.09
C ALA A 7 -13.82 -4.46 35.78
N PRO A 8 -15.06 -4.94 35.93
CA PRO A 8 -15.28 -6.29 36.45
C PRO A 8 -14.63 -7.31 35.50
N LEU A 9 -14.11 -8.41 36.03
CA LEU A 9 -13.43 -9.46 35.24
C LEU A 9 -14.29 -9.96 34.06
N GLN A 10 -15.62 -9.89 34.22
CA GLN A 10 -16.61 -10.20 33.19
C GLN A 10 -16.63 -9.19 32.03
N LEU A 11 -16.40 -7.90 32.29
CA LEU A 11 -16.29 -6.88 31.23
C LEU A 11 -14.99 -7.09 30.45
N LEU A 12 -13.87 -7.36 31.15
CA LEU A 12 -12.60 -7.72 30.51
C LEU A 12 -12.74 -8.95 29.61
N TYR A 13 -13.35 -10.02 30.12
CA TYR A 13 -13.60 -11.23 29.34
C TYR A 13 -14.45 -10.95 28.09
N ARG A 14 -15.55 -10.20 28.24
CA ARG A 14 -16.41 -9.81 27.11
C ARG A 14 -15.69 -8.94 26.07
N THR A 15 -14.90 -7.96 26.50
CA THR A 15 -14.13 -7.10 25.59
C THR A 15 -13.03 -7.86 24.87
N THR A 16 -12.36 -8.81 25.54
CA THR A 16 -11.33 -9.65 24.92
C THR A 16 -11.94 -10.59 23.88
N ILE A 17 -13.11 -11.18 24.15
CA ILE A 17 -13.81 -12.01 23.15
C ILE A 17 -14.24 -11.17 21.95
N LYS A 18 -14.83 -9.98 22.19
CA LYS A 18 -15.25 -9.09 21.10
C LYS A 18 -14.05 -8.66 20.25
N ALA A 19 -12.95 -8.25 20.90
CA ALA A 19 -11.70 -7.91 20.24
C ALA A 19 -11.15 -9.09 19.43
N GLY A 20 -11.13 -10.29 20.01
CA GLY A 20 -10.67 -11.53 19.38
C GLY A 20 -11.47 -11.89 18.11
N TYR A 21 -12.79 -11.69 18.12
CA TYR A 21 -13.64 -11.94 16.95
C TYR A 21 -13.32 -10.97 15.80
N THR A 22 -13.25 -9.66 16.09
CA THR A 22 -12.85 -8.65 15.11
C THR A 22 -11.45 -8.91 14.58
N SER A 23 -10.46 -9.16 15.44
CA SER A 23 -9.08 -9.42 15.02
C SER A 23 -8.95 -10.73 14.23
N GLY A 24 -9.72 -11.76 14.59
CA GLY A 24 -9.71 -13.04 13.89
C GLY A 24 -10.20 -12.90 12.45
N MET A 25 -11.30 -12.15 12.24
CA MET A 25 -11.82 -11.87 10.90
C MET A 25 -10.81 -11.07 10.05
N THR A 26 -10.13 -10.07 10.64
CA THR A 26 -9.13 -9.29 9.93
C THR A 26 -7.86 -10.09 9.61
N LEU A 27 -7.39 -10.91 10.56
CA LEU A 27 -6.21 -11.76 10.35
C LEU A 27 -6.47 -12.85 9.30
N PHE A 28 -7.68 -13.40 9.24
CA PHE A 28 -8.07 -14.32 8.19
C PHE A 28 -8.02 -13.68 6.80
N LEU A 29 -8.52 -12.44 6.68
CA LEU A 29 -8.48 -11.71 5.42
C LEU A 29 -7.04 -11.41 4.97
N VAL A 30 -6.18 -10.98 5.90
CA VAL A 30 -4.74 -10.78 5.64
C VAL A 30 -4.06 -12.08 5.23
N ALA A 31 -4.35 -13.20 5.91
CA ALA A 31 -3.79 -14.51 5.56
C ALA A 31 -4.19 -14.96 4.14
N ALA A 32 -5.45 -14.75 3.75
CA ALA A 32 -5.92 -15.04 2.40
C ALA A 32 -5.22 -14.14 1.36
N SER A 33 -5.04 -12.84 1.64
CA SER A 33 -4.29 -11.92 0.79
C SER A 33 -2.82 -12.33 0.63
N CYS A 34 -2.17 -12.83 1.69
CA CYS A 34 -0.80 -13.34 1.62
C CYS A 34 -0.69 -14.57 0.71
N PHE A 35 -1.66 -15.49 0.79
CA PHE A 35 -1.70 -16.65 -0.10
C PHE A 35 -1.87 -16.23 -1.57
N PHE A 36 -2.79 -15.30 -1.84
CA PHE A 36 -2.98 -14.76 -3.19
C PHE A 36 -1.75 -14.01 -3.70
N GLY A 37 -1.10 -13.24 -2.82
CA GLY A 37 0.14 -12.54 -3.13
C GLY A 37 1.30 -13.48 -3.45
N PHE A 38 1.38 -14.64 -2.78
CA PHE A 38 2.34 -15.69 -3.13
C PHE A 38 2.06 -16.29 -4.52
N VAL A 39 0.79 -16.54 -4.85
CA VAL A 39 0.39 -17.03 -6.18
C VAL A 39 0.71 -16.00 -7.25
N VAL A 40 0.33 -14.74 -7.06
CA VAL A 40 0.60 -13.62 -7.99
C VAL A 40 2.10 -13.38 -8.19
N ALA A 41 2.90 -13.53 -7.13
CA ALA A 41 4.36 -13.43 -7.20
C ALA A 41 5.02 -14.64 -7.89
N ARG A 42 4.38 -15.82 -7.82
CA ARG A 42 4.78 -17.04 -8.53
C ARG A 42 4.30 -17.07 -9.98
N ASP A 43 3.21 -16.39 -10.27
CA ASP A 43 2.65 -16.25 -11.60
C ASP A 43 3.40 -15.21 -12.44
N MET A 44 3.30 -15.37 -13.75
CA MET A 44 3.93 -14.55 -14.79
C MET A 44 3.54 -13.06 -14.77
N LEU A 45 2.76 -12.56 -13.79
CA LEU A 45 2.30 -11.17 -13.76
C LEU A 45 3.47 -10.18 -13.69
N SER A 46 4.48 -10.44 -12.87
CA SER A 46 5.66 -9.58 -12.79
C SER A 46 6.45 -9.57 -14.10
N ILE A 47 6.56 -10.74 -14.75
CA ILE A 47 7.27 -10.92 -16.03
C ILE A 47 6.51 -10.22 -17.16
N LEU A 48 5.19 -10.40 -17.24
CA LEU A 48 4.32 -9.76 -18.22
C LEU A 48 4.43 -8.24 -18.19
N VAL A 49 4.49 -7.64 -16.99
CA VAL A 49 4.65 -6.19 -16.85
C VAL A 49 6.04 -5.74 -17.31
N VAL A 50 7.09 -6.50 -17.00
CA VAL A 50 8.45 -6.21 -17.49
C VAL A 50 8.53 -6.31 -19.01
N ASP A 51 7.92 -7.33 -19.61
CA ASP A 51 7.87 -7.51 -21.06
C ASP A 51 7.10 -6.37 -21.73
N LEU A 52 5.92 -6.01 -21.21
CA LEU A 52 5.12 -4.87 -21.70
C LEU A 52 5.91 -3.55 -21.66
N LEU A 53 6.63 -3.30 -20.56
CA LEU A 53 7.44 -2.08 -20.41
C LEU A 53 8.61 -2.05 -21.40
N SER A 54 9.18 -3.22 -21.71
CA SER A 54 10.29 -3.38 -22.65
C SER A 54 9.82 -3.20 -24.09
N GLU A 55 8.67 -3.77 -24.48
CA GLU A 55 8.08 -3.64 -25.82
C GLU A 55 7.64 -2.21 -26.14
N LEU A 56 7.08 -1.50 -25.15
CA LEU A 56 6.63 -0.12 -25.32
C LEU A 56 7.78 0.89 -25.40
N ASN A 57 9.03 0.45 -25.19
CA ASN A 57 10.21 1.31 -25.11
C ASN A 57 9.97 2.52 -24.18
N ALA A 58 9.35 2.23 -23.04
CA ALA A 58 8.76 3.26 -22.19
C ALA A 58 9.84 4.16 -21.59
N GLY A 59 9.76 5.46 -21.87
CA GLY A 59 10.61 6.45 -21.19
C GLY A 59 10.36 6.45 -19.67
N LYS A 60 11.33 6.96 -18.89
CA LYS A 60 11.33 7.00 -17.42
C LYS A 60 9.96 7.36 -16.79
N TYR A 61 9.31 8.40 -17.28
CA TYR A 61 8.02 8.85 -16.75
C TYR A 61 6.85 7.92 -17.09
N LEU A 62 6.84 7.34 -18.29
CA LEU A 62 5.80 6.40 -18.70
C LEU A 62 5.91 5.09 -17.91
N MET A 63 7.14 4.63 -17.68
CA MET A 63 7.41 3.48 -16.83
C MET A 63 6.91 3.70 -15.39
N ILE A 64 7.25 4.84 -14.77
CA ILE A 64 6.76 5.19 -13.43
C ILE A 64 5.22 5.21 -13.41
N PHE A 65 4.58 5.80 -14.42
CA PHE A 65 3.12 5.86 -14.49
C PHE A 65 2.47 4.48 -14.57
N ILE A 66 2.93 3.61 -15.49
CA ILE A 66 2.39 2.25 -15.65
C ILE A 66 2.57 1.45 -14.36
N LEU A 67 3.75 1.50 -13.77
CA LEU A 67 4.03 0.79 -12.53
C LEU A 67 3.12 1.29 -11.40
N GLN A 68 2.94 2.60 -11.25
CA GLN A 68 2.03 3.13 -10.22
C GLN A 68 0.59 2.67 -10.43
N MET A 69 0.11 2.57 -11.67
CA MET A 69 -1.22 2.04 -11.95
C MET A 69 -1.34 0.55 -11.62
N VAL A 70 -0.36 -0.26 -12.02
CA VAL A 70 -0.33 -1.70 -11.70
C VAL A 70 -0.32 -1.92 -10.19
N PHE A 71 0.56 -1.22 -9.48
CA PHE A 71 0.66 -1.32 -8.03
C PHE A 71 -0.57 -0.78 -7.30
N LEU A 72 -1.24 0.23 -7.84
CA LEU A 72 -2.48 0.72 -7.25
C LEU A 72 -3.56 -0.36 -7.31
N VAL A 73 -3.71 -1.03 -8.46
CA VAL A 73 -4.66 -2.14 -8.64
C VAL A 73 -4.30 -3.34 -7.77
N LEU A 74 -3.01 -3.65 -7.60
CA LEU A 74 -2.56 -4.71 -6.71
C LEU A 74 -2.84 -4.36 -5.24
N GLY A 75 -2.47 -3.16 -4.79
CA GLY A 75 -2.65 -2.70 -3.40
C GLY A 75 -4.11 -2.51 -2.97
N MET A 76 -5.00 -2.38 -3.95
CA MET A 76 -6.46 -2.38 -3.78
C MET A 76 -7.02 -3.73 -3.27
N VAL A 77 -6.32 -4.83 -3.51
CA VAL A 77 -6.74 -6.21 -3.20
C VAL A 77 -5.80 -6.91 -2.23
N LEU A 78 -4.49 -6.69 -2.40
CA LEU A 78 -3.42 -7.33 -1.65
C LEU A 78 -2.90 -6.42 -0.54
N GLU A 79 -2.36 -7.06 0.50
CA GLU A 79 -1.61 -6.38 1.55
C GLU A 79 -0.21 -6.00 1.04
N ALA A 80 0.46 -5.01 1.65
CA ALA A 80 1.72 -4.48 1.14
C ALA A 80 2.88 -5.48 1.26
N ALA A 81 2.94 -6.28 2.32
CA ALA A 81 4.04 -7.23 2.53
C ALA A 81 4.21 -8.23 1.38
N PRO A 82 3.17 -8.96 0.90
CA PRO A 82 3.35 -9.88 -0.22
C PRO A 82 3.74 -9.15 -1.52
N ILE A 83 3.27 -7.91 -1.72
CA ILE A 83 3.68 -7.12 -2.88
C ILE A 83 5.17 -6.77 -2.80
N ILE A 84 5.65 -6.31 -1.64
CA ILE A 84 7.06 -5.97 -1.41
C ILE A 84 7.94 -7.20 -1.65
N PHE A 85 7.60 -8.36 -1.07
CA PHE A 85 8.42 -9.55 -1.20
C PHE A 85 8.45 -10.12 -2.63
N GLY A 86 7.34 -10.03 -3.38
CA GLY A 86 7.27 -10.56 -4.74
C GLY A 86 7.76 -9.62 -5.83
N PHE A 87 7.28 -8.37 -5.81
CA PHE A 87 7.46 -7.45 -6.94
C PHE A 87 8.68 -6.55 -6.79
N MET A 88 9.02 -6.13 -5.57
CA MET A 88 10.15 -5.23 -5.36
C MET A 88 11.50 -5.76 -5.89
N PRO A 89 11.90 -7.03 -5.60
CA PRO A 89 13.14 -7.57 -6.18
C PRO A 89 13.03 -7.73 -7.72
N THR A 90 11.84 -8.00 -8.23
CA THR A 90 11.61 -8.24 -9.66
C THR A 90 11.76 -6.97 -10.50
N PHE A 91 11.28 -5.82 -10.02
CA PHE A 91 11.39 -4.55 -10.74
C PHE A 91 12.69 -3.79 -10.46
N MET A 92 13.40 -4.10 -9.37
CA MET A 92 14.67 -3.45 -9.04
C MET A 92 15.68 -3.39 -10.21
N PRO A 93 15.97 -4.49 -10.94
CA PRO A 93 16.90 -4.42 -12.08
C PRO A 93 16.41 -3.46 -13.17
N LEU A 94 15.11 -3.42 -13.45
CA LEU A 94 14.51 -2.54 -14.45
C LEU A 94 14.61 -1.05 -14.04
N ILE A 95 14.39 -0.76 -12.76
CA ILE A 95 14.50 0.59 -12.17
C ILE A 95 15.94 1.12 -12.28
N VAL A 96 16.92 0.28 -11.96
CA VAL A 96 18.34 0.63 -12.05
C VAL A 96 18.77 0.87 -13.49
N LEU A 97 18.36 0.01 -14.42
CA LEU A 97 18.65 0.18 -15.86
C LEU A 97 18.02 1.45 -16.43
N SER A 98 16.84 1.84 -15.94
CA SER A 98 16.11 3.03 -16.39
C SER A 98 16.60 4.34 -15.76
N GLY A 99 17.61 4.30 -14.89
CA GLY A 99 18.15 5.48 -14.21
C GLY A 99 17.15 6.14 -13.26
N ILE A 100 16.23 5.35 -12.69
CA ILE A 100 15.34 5.80 -11.62
C ILE A 100 16.06 5.57 -10.30
N ASP A 101 16.03 6.59 -9.42
CA ASP A 101 16.61 6.49 -8.10
C ASP A 101 15.83 5.47 -7.24
N GLN A 102 16.54 4.57 -6.56
CA GLN A 102 15.94 3.49 -5.79
C GLN A 102 15.14 4.00 -4.58
N VAL A 103 15.57 5.10 -3.97
CA VAL A 103 14.88 5.72 -2.84
C VAL A 103 13.61 6.40 -3.35
N HIS A 104 13.70 7.14 -4.45
CA HIS A 104 12.52 7.72 -5.10
C HIS A 104 11.48 6.65 -5.46
N TRP A 105 11.93 5.54 -6.06
CA TRP A 105 11.08 4.40 -6.36
C TRP A 105 10.44 3.78 -5.12
N GLY A 106 11.22 3.55 -4.06
CA GLY A 106 10.72 3.02 -2.80
C GLY A 106 9.67 3.93 -2.15
N VAL A 107 9.88 5.24 -2.16
CA VAL A 107 8.90 6.21 -1.64
C VAL A 107 7.62 6.19 -2.49
N LEU A 108 7.74 6.21 -3.81
CA LEU A 108 6.59 6.11 -4.72
C LEU A 108 5.77 4.85 -4.47
N PHE A 109 6.45 3.72 -4.29
CA PHE A 109 5.83 2.45 -3.99
C PHE A 109 5.06 2.50 -2.67
N VAL A 110 5.69 2.95 -1.58
CA VAL A 110 5.07 2.97 -0.24
C VAL A 110 3.86 3.91 -0.20
N VAL A 111 3.97 5.11 -0.81
CA VAL A 111 2.84 6.05 -0.87
C VAL A 111 1.69 5.46 -1.70
N ASN A 112 2.00 4.77 -2.80
CA ASN A 112 1.00 4.11 -3.64
C ASN A 112 0.30 2.95 -2.93
N MET A 113 1.03 2.13 -2.15
CA MET A 113 0.43 1.11 -1.29
C MET A 113 -0.51 1.72 -0.25
N GLY A 114 -0.12 2.85 0.34
CA GLY A 114 -0.98 3.61 1.25
C GLY A 114 -2.31 4.01 0.62
N LEU A 115 -2.29 4.50 -0.63
CA LEU A 115 -3.52 4.83 -1.36
C LEU A 115 -4.31 3.56 -1.73
N GLY A 116 -3.65 2.53 -2.25
CA GLY A 116 -4.28 1.27 -2.66
C GLY A 116 -5.10 0.63 -1.54
N MET A 117 -4.61 0.66 -0.31
CA MET A 117 -5.31 0.09 0.85
C MET A 117 -6.58 0.84 1.28
N ILE A 118 -6.84 2.03 0.74
CA ILE A 118 -8.01 2.86 1.06
C ILE A 118 -8.96 2.99 -0.14
N VAL A 119 -8.45 2.93 -1.37
CA VAL A 119 -9.27 3.02 -2.60
C VAL A 119 -10.11 1.74 -2.77
N PRO A 120 -11.43 1.86 -3.04
CA PRO A 120 -12.31 0.69 -3.20
C PRO A 120 -11.88 -0.14 -4.42
N PRO A 121 -11.56 -1.42 -4.19
CA PRO A 121 -12.49 -2.53 -4.41
C PRO A 121 -12.64 -3.47 -3.18
N ILE A 122 -11.57 -3.76 -2.44
CA ILE A 122 -11.60 -4.43 -1.13
C ILE A 122 -11.20 -3.44 -0.03
N ALA A 123 -10.26 -2.53 -0.33
CA ALA A 123 -9.78 -1.45 0.55
C ALA A 123 -9.53 -1.94 1.98
N LEU A 124 -8.61 -2.90 2.16
CA LEU A 124 -8.42 -3.64 3.40
C LEU A 124 -8.37 -2.75 4.65
N ASN A 125 -7.61 -1.65 4.63
CA ASN A 125 -7.52 -0.74 5.77
C ASN A 125 -8.83 -0.01 6.03
N LEU A 126 -9.51 0.45 4.96
CA LEU A 126 -10.82 1.08 5.09
C LEU A 126 -11.86 0.08 5.61
N PHE A 127 -11.87 -1.15 5.10
CA PHE A 127 -12.74 -2.23 5.56
C PHE A 127 -12.52 -2.54 7.04
N ILE A 128 -11.27 -2.74 7.46
CA ILE A 128 -10.91 -2.97 8.86
C ILE A 128 -11.35 -1.78 9.73
N SER A 129 -11.10 -0.56 9.29
CA SER A 129 -11.51 0.65 10.02
C SER A 129 -13.02 0.72 10.22
N THR A 130 -13.82 0.29 9.23
CA THR A 130 -15.28 0.27 9.33
C THR A 130 -15.80 -0.77 10.32
N GLN A 131 -15.13 -1.92 10.43
CA GLN A 131 -15.46 -2.96 11.42
C GLN A 131 -15.19 -2.47 12.85
N ILE A 132 -14.10 -1.73 13.05
CA ILE A 132 -13.75 -1.17 14.36
C ILE A 132 -14.67 0.00 14.72
N ALA A 133 -14.95 0.89 13.76
CA ALA A 133 -15.80 2.05 13.96
C ALA A 133 -17.31 1.73 13.94
N GLU A 134 -17.69 0.50 13.61
CA GLU A 134 -19.08 0.03 13.51
C GLU A 134 -19.94 0.89 12.54
N VAL A 135 -19.33 1.40 11.46
CA VAL A 135 -20.00 2.23 10.43
C VAL A 135 -20.20 1.46 9.14
N ARG A 136 -21.17 1.90 8.32
CA ARG A 136 -21.39 1.31 7.00
C ARG A 136 -20.22 1.59 6.08
N TYR A 137 -19.70 0.57 5.40
CA TYR A 137 -18.59 0.68 4.46
C TYR A 137 -18.75 1.82 3.45
N GLY A 138 -19.92 1.95 2.82
CA GLY A 138 -20.18 3.02 1.85
C GLY A 138 -20.09 4.44 2.43
N GLN A 139 -20.41 4.63 3.72
CA GLN A 139 -20.24 5.92 4.39
C GLN A 139 -18.77 6.24 4.61
N ALA A 140 -17.98 5.25 5.02
CA ALA A 140 -16.54 5.41 5.20
C ALA A 140 -15.81 5.67 3.88
N VAL A 141 -16.19 4.98 2.79
CA VAL A 141 -15.66 5.26 1.44
C VAL A 141 -15.88 6.72 1.08
N ARG A 142 -17.12 7.21 1.22
CA ARG A 142 -17.46 8.59 0.87
C ARG A 142 -16.74 9.62 1.74
N ALA A 143 -16.58 9.33 3.03
CA ALA A 143 -15.83 10.17 3.96
C ALA A 143 -14.32 10.19 3.66
N SER A 144 -13.78 9.10 3.09
CA SER A 144 -12.36 8.95 2.77
C SER A 144 -11.96 9.50 1.39
N VAL A 145 -12.92 9.78 0.49
CA VAL A 145 -12.66 10.39 -0.83
C VAL A 145 -11.71 11.61 -0.78
N PRO A 146 -11.89 12.63 0.09
CA PRO A 146 -10.97 13.75 0.14
C PRO A 146 -9.53 13.33 0.44
N PHE A 147 -9.32 12.33 1.31
CA PHE A 147 -7.99 11.79 1.60
C PHE A 147 -7.42 11.01 0.42
N MET A 148 -8.25 10.23 -0.29
CA MET A 148 -7.83 9.53 -1.51
C MET A 148 -7.34 10.52 -2.58
N LEU A 149 -8.05 11.64 -2.76
CA LEU A 149 -7.66 12.69 -3.71
C LEU A 149 -6.32 13.34 -3.33
N ILE A 150 -6.14 13.67 -2.06
CA ILE A 150 -4.87 14.26 -1.57
C ILE A 150 -3.71 13.27 -1.79
N MET A 151 -3.92 11.99 -1.50
CA MET A 151 -2.90 10.96 -1.72
C MET A 151 -2.60 10.74 -3.22
N ALA A 152 -3.61 10.75 -4.08
CA ALA A 152 -3.42 10.65 -5.53
C ALA A 152 -2.61 11.84 -6.07
N VAL A 153 -2.91 13.06 -5.60
CA VAL A 153 -2.12 14.26 -5.93
C VAL A 153 -0.70 14.12 -5.42
N ASN A 154 -0.50 13.65 -4.19
CA ASN A 154 0.83 13.43 -3.62
C ASN A 154 1.65 12.45 -4.46
N ILE A 155 1.04 11.34 -4.92
CA ILE A 155 1.70 10.37 -5.81
C ILE A 155 2.12 11.03 -7.12
N ALA A 156 1.21 11.78 -7.76
CA ALA A 156 1.52 12.47 -9.01
C ALA A 156 2.67 13.49 -8.83
N LEU A 157 2.65 14.22 -7.72
CA LEU A 157 3.64 15.24 -7.42
C LEU A 157 5.02 14.62 -7.14
N VAL A 158 5.09 13.55 -6.35
CA VAL A 158 6.33 12.80 -6.11
C VAL A 158 6.81 12.12 -7.39
N ALA A 159 5.91 11.65 -8.26
CA ALA A 159 6.29 10.97 -9.51
C ALA A 159 6.99 11.92 -10.49
N VAL A 160 6.55 13.18 -10.55
CA VAL A 160 7.15 14.21 -11.41
C VAL A 160 8.39 14.84 -10.76
N PHE A 161 8.38 15.03 -9.44
CA PHE A 161 9.44 15.72 -8.70
C PHE A 161 10.18 14.77 -7.75
N PRO A 162 11.19 14.02 -8.23
CA PRO A 162 11.93 13.04 -7.42
C PRO A 162 12.63 13.64 -6.20
N LYS A 163 13.00 14.93 -6.30
CA LYS A 163 13.64 15.67 -5.19
C LYS A 163 12.80 15.65 -3.92
N ILE A 164 11.47 15.61 -4.02
CA ILE A 164 10.59 15.63 -2.85
C ILE A 164 10.76 14.38 -1.99
N ALA A 165 10.94 13.22 -2.64
CA ALA A 165 11.26 11.97 -1.95
C ALA A 165 12.66 12.00 -1.32
N LEU A 166 13.58 12.76 -1.91
CA LEU A 166 15.00 12.79 -1.53
C LEU A 166 15.32 13.85 -0.46
N ILE A 167 14.47 14.85 -0.23
CA ILE A 167 14.68 15.90 0.79
C ILE A 167 14.90 15.31 2.19
N GLY A 168 14.06 14.37 2.61
CA GLY A 168 14.17 13.73 3.93
C GLY A 168 15.50 12.98 4.10
N PRO A 169 15.81 12.02 3.21
CA PRO A 169 17.10 11.31 3.20
C PRO A 169 18.31 12.24 3.09
N HIS A 170 18.21 13.32 2.30
CA HIS A 170 19.28 14.30 2.15
C HIS A 170 19.56 15.05 3.46
N LEU A 171 18.51 15.50 4.16
CA LEU A 171 18.64 16.26 5.40
C LEU A 171 19.15 15.41 6.57
N LEU A 172 18.73 14.14 6.66
CA LEU A 172 19.07 13.26 7.78
C LEU A 172 20.35 12.45 7.55
N PHE A 173 20.62 12.04 6.32
CA PHE A 173 21.70 11.10 5.98
C PHE A 173 22.68 11.63 4.94
N GLY A 174 22.53 12.86 4.46
CA GLY A 174 23.40 13.45 3.44
C GLY A 174 23.29 12.79 2.05
N TYR A 175 22.16 12.14 1.76
CA TYR A 175 21.95 11.42 0.50
C TYR A 175 22.01 12.36 -0.74
N PRO A 176 22.71 12.00 -1.83
CA PRO A 176 22.83 12.88 -3.00
C PRO A 176 21.50 13.06 -3.72
N MET A 177 21.11 14.31 -3.98
CA MET A 177 19.91 14.66 -4.76
C MET A 177 20.19 14.57 -6.27
N LYS A 178 20.23 13.36 -6.81
CA LYS A 178 20.37 13.12 -8.25
C LYS A 178 19.03 13.05 -8.97
#